data_AF-A0A5C1YNR7-F1
#
_entry.id   AF-A0A5C1YNR7-F1
#
_cell.length_a   1.000
_cell.length_b   1.000
_cell.length_c   1.000
_cell.angle_alpha   90.00
_cell.angle_beta   90.00
_cell.angle_gamma   90.00
#
_symmetry.space_group_name_H-M   'P 1'
#
loop_
_entity.id
_entity.type
_entity.pdbx_description
1 polymer ?
#
loop_
_entity_poly.entity_id
_entity_poly.type
_entity_poly.pdbx_seq_one_letter_code
_entity_poly.pdbx_strand_id
1 'polypeptide(L)'
;MLIRRASMLLVLAAVGGCSPDYIASRMTGRECSAGFIQEGDNWCAPPERPPPPQPYCTRSWNGVDCWGRPDQMPNVAPEVAEGPTGLTQDQNSKRLNLPINKIPPTNSYIP
;
A
#
# COMPACT_ATOMS: atom_id res chain seq x y z
N MET A 1 35.81 31.51 -25.05
CA MET A 1 35.13 30.22 -25.33
C MET A 1 34.91 29.34 -24.10
N LEU A 2 35.83 29.28 -23.12
CA LEU A 2 35.66 28.47 -21.89
C LEU A 2 34.41 28.81 -21.08
N ILE A 3 34.12 30.10 -20.88
CA ILE A 3 32.99 30.56 -20.05
C ILE A 3 31.64 30.08 -20.60
N ARG A 4 31.44 30.14 -21.92
CA ARG A 4 30.21 29.63 -22.56
C ARG A 4 30.03 28.11 -22.41
N ARG A 5 31.13 27.35 -22.47
CA ARG A 5 31.11 25.89 -22.28
C ARG A 5 30.80 25.53 -20.82
N ALA A 6 31.37 26.26 -19.87
CA ALA A 6 31.07 26.09 -18.45
C ALA A 6 29.60 26.40 -18.13
N SER A 7 29.06 27.50 -18.67
CA SER A 7 27.64 27.84 -18.51
C SER A 7 26.72 26.78 -19.12
N MET A 8 27.04 26.24 -20.30
CA MET A 8 26.23 25.21 -20.95
C MET A 8 26.22 23.89 -20.17
N LEU A 9 27.37 23.49 -19.60
CA LEU A 9 27.47 22.32 -18.73
C LEU A 9 26.67 22.51 -17.42
N LEU A 10 26.70 23.71 -16.85
CA LEU A 10 25.99 24.01 -15.61
C LEU A 10 24.46 24.05 -15.82
N VAL A 11 24.01 24.59 -16.95
CA VAL A 11 22.60 24.52 -17.36
C VAL A 11 22.21 23.07 -17.60
N LEU A 12 22.99 22.30 -18.36
CA LEU A 12 22.72 20.87 -18.60
C LEU A 12 22.67 20.05 -17.31
N ALA A 13 23.48 20.36 -16.29
CA ALA A 13 23.39 19.71 -14.99
C ALA A 13 22.13 20.12 -14.21
N ALA A 14 21.71 21.38 -14.32
CA ALA A 14 20.51 21.90 -13.65
C ALA A 14 19.20 21.40 -14.27
N VAL A 15 19.12 21.26 -15.60
CA VAL A 15 17.96 20.64 -16.29
C VAL A 15 18.09 19.12 -16.43
N GLY A 16 19.29 18.57 -16.22
CA GLY A 16 19.67 17.18 -16.51
C GLY A 16 19.18 16.11 -15.56
N GLY A 17 18.36 16.46 -14.57
CA GLY A 17 17.40 15.46 -14.09
C GLY A 17 17.68 14.90 -12.70
N CYS A 18 17.31 15.66 -11.71
CA CYS A 18 16.46 15.06 -10.69
C CYS A 18 15.20 15.92 -10.58
N SER A 19 14.04 15.36 -10.94
CA SER A 19 12.77 16.01 -10.58
C SER A 19 12.73 16.20 -9.05
N PRO A 20 12.03 17.22 -8.54
CA PRO A 20 11.80 17.36 -7.10
C PRO A 20 11.28 16.06 -6.49
N ASP A 21 10.40 15.37 -7.23
CA ASP A 21 9.87 14.05 -6.93
C ASP A 21 10.96 12.98 -6.75
N TYR A 22 11.95 12.93 -7.67
CA TYR A 22 13.08 11.99 -7.59
C TYR A 22 14.01 12.30 -6.41
N ILE A 23 14.37 13.57 -6.20
CA ILE A 23 15.19 13.99 -5.04
C ILE A 23 14.46 13.62 -3.74
N ALA A 24 13.19 13.99 -3.63
CA ALA A 24 12.39 13.72 -2.44
C ALA A 24 12.25 12.22 -2.20
N SER A 25 12.03 11.44 -3.25
CA SER A 25 11.93 9.98 -3.11
C SER A 25 13.23 9.36 -2.64
N ARG A 26 14.38 9.82 -3.14
CA ARG A 26 15.70 9.35 -2.68
C ARG A 26 16.04 9.79 -1.26
N MET A 27 15.65 11.00 -0.86
CA MET A 27 15.92 11.54 0.47
C MET A 27 15.01 10.93 1.54
N THR A 28 13.74 10.71 1.23
CA THR A 28 12.73 10.23 2.18
C THR A 28 12.58 8.71 2.17
N GLY A 29 13.01 8.03 1.10
CA GLY A 29 12.77 6.60 0.88
C GLY A 29 11.30 6.27 0.56
N ARG A 30 10.44 7.28 0.39
CA ARG A 30 9.02 7.14 0.02
C ARG A 30 8.84 7.46 -1.45
N GLU A 31 7.78 6.97 -2.06
CA GLU A 31 7.41 7.42 -3.40
C GLU A 31 6.79 8.81 -3.30
N CYS A 32 7.38 9.83 -3.91
CA CYS A 32 6.87 11.19 -3.91
C CYS A 32 6.60 11.61 -5.36
N SER A 33 5.40 12.13 -5.62
CA SER A 33 4.94 12.47 -6.97
C SER A 33 3.88 13.55 -6.89
N ALA A 34 3.93 14.53 -7.79
CA ALA A 34 2.86 15.50 -7.96
C ALA A 34 1.52 14.86 -8.37
N GLY A 35 1.51 13.60 -8.82
CA GLY A 35 0.30 12.83 -9.11
C GLY A 35 -0.60 12.64 -7.88
N PHE A 36 -0.01 12.33 -6.71
CA PHE A 36 -0.78 12.08 -5.48
C PHE A 36 -1.59 13.30 -5.04
N ILE A 37 -1.10 14.51 -5.31
CA ILE A 37 -1.82 15.75 -4.98
C ILE A 37 -3.13 15.86 -5.78
N GLN A 38 -3.16 15.36 -7.02
CA GLN A 38 -4.37 15.35 -7.85
C GLN A 38 -5.41 14.33 -7.36
N GLU A 39 -4.95 13.26 -6.72
CA GLU A 39 -5.78 12.22 -6.11
C GLU A 39 -6.33 12.62 -4.73
N GLY A 40 -5.96 13.81 -4.23
CA GLY A 40 -6.34 14.30 -2.90
C GLY A 40 -5.44 13.82 -1.77
N ASP A 41 -4.34 13.15 -2.11
CA ASP A 41 -3.34 12.66 -1.17
C ASP A 41 -2.22 13.69 -0.93
N ASN A 42 -1.39 13.41 0.09
CA ASN A 42 -0.18 14.17 0.32
C ASN A 42 0.85 13.91 -0.80
N TRP A 43 1.77 14.85 -1.02
CA TRP A 43 2.79 14.75 -2.08
C TRP A 43 3.65 13.48 -2.05
N CYS A 44 3.81 12.84 -0.89
CA CYS A 44 4.46 11.54 -0.78
C CYS A 44 3.45 10.46 -0.40
N ALA A 45 3.55 9.32 -1.09
CA ALA A 45 2.72 8.14 -0.96
C ALA A 45 2.51 7.79 0.52
N PRO A 46 1.26 7.62 0.96
CA PRO A 46 0.96 7.29 2.34
C PRO A 46 1.65 5.97 2.74
N PRO A 47 2.01 5.80 4.02
CA PRO A 47 2.54 4.52 4.49
C PRO A 47 1.61 3.38 4.10
N GLU A 48 2.16 2.35 3.48
CA GLU A 48 1.43 1.14 3.07
C GLU A 48 0.81 0.50 4.33
N ARG A 49 -0.52 0.57 4.45
CA ARG A 49 -1.25 0.00 5.59
C ARG A 49 -1.75 -1.40 5.23
N PRO A 50 -1.78 -2.33 6.20
CA PRO A 50 -2.46 -3.60 5.98
C PRO A 50 -3.91 -3.33 5.54
N PRO A 51 -4.47 -4.16 4.65
CA PRO A 51 -5.88 -4.06 4.28
C PRO A 51 -6.76 -4.19 5.53
N PRO A 52 -7.99 -3.67 5.54
CA PRO A 52 -8.91 -3.91 6.65
C PRO A 52 -9.11 -5.42 6.85
N PRO A 53 -9.39 -5.88 8.08
CA PRO A 53 -9.59 -7.29 8.35
C PRO A 53 -10.84 -7.76 7.59
N GLN A 54 -10.81 -9.00 7.13
CA GLN A 54 -11.98 -9.60 6.50
C GLN A 54 -13.14 -9.65 7.50
N PRO A 55 -14.38 -9.43 7.07
CA PRO A 55 -15.52 -9.49 7.96
C PRO A 55 -15.77 -10.94 8.40
N TYR A 56 -16.14 -11.10 9.67
CA TYR A 56 -16.52 -12.40 10.21
C TYR A 56 -17.96 -12.69 9.81
N CYS A 57 -18.20 -13.70 8.96
CA CYS A 57 -19.53 -14.00 8.47
C CYS A 57 -20.13 -15.21 9.19
N THR A 58 -21.36 -15.09 9.66
CA THR A 58 -22.09 -16.17 10.36
C THR A 58 -23.35 -16.57 9.61
N ARG A 59 -23.88 -17.77 9.92
CA ARG A 59 -25.16 -18.24 9.37
C ARG A 59 -26.30 -17.83 10.29
N SER A 60 -27.20 -16.99 9.81
CA SER A 60 -28.45 -16.64 10.48
C SER A 60 -29.65 -17.32 9.80
N TRP A 61 -30.84 -17.12 10.39
CA TRP A 61 -32.08 -17.66 9.84
C TRP A 61 -32.43 -17.08 8.46
N ASN A 62 -32.09 -15.80 8.23
CA ASN A 62 -32.42 -15.10 6.99
C ASN A 62 -31.30 -15.14 5.93
N GLY A 63 -30.15 -15.75 6.25
CA GLY A 63 -29.02 -15.82 5.33
C GLY A 63 -27.66 -15.77 6.01
N VAL A 64 -26.70 -15.12 5.36
CA VAL A 64 -25.35 -14.90 5.89
C VAL A 64 -25.23 -13.46 6.33
N ASP A 65 -24.87 -13.25 7.59
CA ASP A 65 -24.62 -11.92 8.17
C ASP A 65 -23.11 -11.73 8.38
N CYS A 66 -22.55 -10.65 7.83
CA CYS A 66 -21.12 -10.36 7.89
C CYS A 66 -20.84 -9.17 8.83
N TRP A 67 -19.97 -9.41 9.80
CA TRP A 67 -19.68 -8.50 10.90
C TRP A 67 -18.28 -7.91 10.73
N GLY A 68 -18.19 -6.59 10.56
CA GLY A 68 -16.90 -5.87 10.60
C GLY A 68 -16.33 -5.74 12.02
N ARG A 69 -17.15 -5.98 13.05
CA ARG A 69 -16.82 -5.92 14.47
C ARG A 69 -17.39 -7.15 15.19
N PRO A 70 -16.68 -8.29 15.17
CA PRO A 70 -17.17 -9.56 15.73
C PRO A 70 -17.42 -9.48 17.24
N ASP A 71 -16.74 -8.56 17.94
CA ASP A 71 -16.90 -8.25 19.35
C ASP A 71 -18.30 -7.75 19.73
N GLN A 72 -19.03 -7.20 18.76
CA GLN A 72 -20.38 -6.67 18.95
C GLN A 72 -21.47 -7.67 18.53
N MET A 73 -21.09 -8.87 18.09
CA MET A 73 -22.03 -9.86 17.58
C MET A 73 -22.82 -10.52 18.72
N PRO A 74 -24.17 -10.58 18.63
CA PRO A 74 -24.99 -11.28 19.60
C PRO A 74 -24.83 -12.80 19.42
N ASN A 75 -24.24 -13.46 20.41
CA ASN A 75 -23.86 -14.87 20.42
C ASN A 75 -22.80 -15.19 19.36
N VAL A 76 -21.62 -15.65 19.79
CA VAL A 76 -20.48 -15.95 18.91
C VAL A 76 -20.75 -17.22 18.09
N ALA A 77 -21.62 -17.09 17.09
CA ALA A 77 -21.94 -18.15 16.16
C ALA A 77 -20.72 -18.48 15.28
N PRO A 78 -20.54 -19.74 14.86
CA PRO A 78 -19.41 -20.13 14.03
C PRO A 78 -19.35 -19.41 12.68
N GLU A 79 -18.14 -19.19 12.19
CA GLU A 79 -17.88 -18.58 10.89
C GLU A 79 -18.32 -19.51 9.76
N VAL A 80 -18.86 -18.94 8.68
CA VAL A 80 -19.21 -19.68 7.45
C VAL A 80 -18.09 -19.66 6.40
N ALA A 81 -17.03 -18.89 6.62
CA ALA A 81 -15.91 -18.83 5.69
C ALA A 81 -15.16 -20.16 5.68
N GLU A 82 -14.95 -20.73 4.49
CA GLU A 82 -14.24 -22.00 4.31
C GLU A 82 -12.73 -21.81 4.05
N GLY A 83 -12.30 -20.55 3.92
CA GLY A 83 -10.93 -20.17 3.60
C GLY A 83 -10.22 -19.45 4.76
N PRO A 84 -8.90 -19.25 4.66
CA PRO A 84 -8.17 -18.46 5.64
C PRO A 84 -8.62 -17.00 5.59
N THR A 85 -8.78 -16.38 6.77
CA THR A 85 -9.20 -14.96 6.92
C THR A 85 -8.13 -13.97 6.49
N GLY A 86 -6.90 -14.45 6.27
CA GLY A 86 -5.78 -13.69 5.73
C GLY A 86 -4.79 -14.60 5.01
N LEU A 87 -3.96 -14.01 4.15
CA LEU A 87 -2.84 -14.70 3.52
C LEU A 87 -1.56 -14.36 4.26
N THR A 88 -0.69 -15.35 4.46
CA THR A 88 0.69 -15.06 4.88
C THR A 88 1.41 -14.25 3.80
N GLN A 89 2.52 -13.60 4.17
CA GLN A 89 3.34 -12.84 3.23
C GLN A 89 3.77 -13.73 2.05
N ASP A 90 4.20 -14.97 2.30
CA ASP A 90 4.57 -15.92 1.25
C ASP A 90 3.39 -16.31 0.33
N GLN A 91 2.21 -16.55 0.90
CA GLN A 91 1.00 -16.85 0.11
C GLN A 91 0.60 -15.66 -0.78
N ASN A 92 0.72 -14.44 -0.24
CA ASN A 92 0.44 -13.22 -0.98
C ASN A 92 1.45 -12.98 -2.11
N SER A 93 2.72 -13.34 -1.91
CA SER A 93 3.78 -13.29 -2.93
C SER A 93 3.43 -14.11 -4.17
N LYS A 94 2.88 -15.32 -3.97
CA LYS A 94 2.44 -16.22 -5.04
C LYS A 94 1.19 -15.69 -5.76
N ARG A 95 0.22 -15.15 -5.01
CA ARG A 95 -1.00 -14.56 -5.58
C ARG A 95 -0.70 -13.36 -6.47
N LEU A 96 0.23 -12.50 -6.04
CA LEU A 96 0.58 -11.26 -6.74
C LEU A 96 1.70 -11.42 -7.76
N ASN A 97 2.37 -12.58 -7.81
CA ASN A 97 3.56 -12.83 -8.60
C ASN A 97 4.67 -11.77 -8.35
N LEU A 98 4.90 -11.47 -7.07
CA LEU A 98 5.87 -10.47 -6.60
C LEU A 98 6.85 -11.10 -5.61
N PRO A 99 8.12 -10.62 -5.55
CA PRO A 99 9.05 -11.07 -4.52
C PRO A 99 8.61 -10.60 -3.13
N ILE A 100 8.93 -11.39 -2.09
CA ILE A 100 8.46 -11.19 -0.69
C ILE A 100 8.79 -9.78 -0.15
N ASN A 101 9.88 -9.17 -0.59
CA ASN A 101 10.29 -7.83 -0.16
C ASN A 101 9.55 -6.67 -0.85
N LYS A 102 8.66 -6.96 -1.82
CA LYS A 102 7.89 -5.95 -2.56
C LYS A 102 6.38 -6.12 -2.44
N ILE A 103 5.92 -7.09 -1.66
CA ILE A 103 4.49 -7.30 -1.46
C ILE A 103 3.95 -6.42 -0.35
N PRO A 104 2.73 -5.88 -0.52
CA PRO A 104 2.08 -5.10 0.52
C PRO A 104 1.87 -5.95 1.78
N PRO A 105 1.84 -5.33 2.96
CA PRO A 105 1.60 -6.01 4.21
C PRO A 105 0.21 -6.65 4.19
N THR A 106 0.14 -7.88 4.68
CA THR A 106 -1.12 -8.62 4.80
C THR A 106 -1.72 -8.40 6.17
N ASN A 107 -3.05 -8.31 6.26
CA ASN A 107 -3.74 -8.27 7.54
C ASN A 107 -4.03 -9.68 8.02
N SER A 108 -2.98 -10.50 8.17
CA SER A 108 -3.13 -11.78 8.86
C SER A 108 -3.55 -11.48 10.30
N TYR A 109 -4.86 -11.40 10.53
CA TYR A 109 -5.45 -11.21 11.84
C TYR A 109 -5.11 -12.46 12.67
N ILE A 110 -4.25 -12.27 13.67
CA ILE A 110 -4.03 -13.28 14.70
C ILE A 110 -5.03 -12.92 15.82
N PRO A 111 -6.07 -13.75 16.05
CA PRO A 111 -7.05 -13.50 17.11
C PRO A 111 -6.42 -13.49 18.51
#